data_AF-E9Q6T5-F1
#
_entry.id   AF-E9Q6T5-F1
#
_cell.length_a   1.000
_cell.length_b   1.000
_cell.length_c   1.000
_cell.angle_alpha   90.00
_cell.angle_beta   90.00
_cell.angle_gamma   90.00
#
_symmetry.space_group_name_H-M   'P 1'
#
loop_
_entity.id
_entity.type
_entity.pdbx_description
1 polymer ?
#
loop_
_entity_poly.entity_id
_entity_poly.type
_entity_poly.pdbx_seq_one_letter_code
_entity_poly.pdbx_strand_id
1 'polypeptide(L)'
;MRAKRVTPSLVFAVTVATIGSFQFGYNTGVINAPETILKDFLNYTLEERLEDLPSEGLLTALWSLCVAIFSVGGMIGSFSVGLFVNRFG
;
A
#
# COMPACT_ATOMS: atom_id res chain seq x y z
N MET A 1 -22.83 -39.63 -2.87
CA MET A 1 -22.26 -38.26 -2.80
C MET A 1 -20.74 -38.37 -2.88
N ARG A 2 -20.08 -37.67 -3.80
CA ARG A 2 -18.61 -37.72 -3.95
C ARG A 2 -17.98 -36.74 -2.97
N ALA A 3 -17.10 -37.21 -2.09
CA ALA A 3 -16.42 -36.34 -1.12
C ALA A 3 -15.56 -35.30 -1.87
N LYS A 4 -15.76 -34.01 -1.55
CA LYS A 4 -14.90 -32.93 -2.05
C LYS A 4 -13.50 -33.11 -1.45
N ARG A 5 -12.47 -33.06 -2.29
CA ARG A 5 -11.06 -33.22 -1.89
C ARG A 5 -10.29 -31.96 -2.21
N VAL A 6 -9.32 -31.62 -1.38
CA VAL A 6 -8.35 -30.56 -1.69
C VAL A 6 -7.40 -31.10 -2.75
N THR A 7 -7.45 -30.50 -3.94
CA THR A 7 -6.62 -30.92 -5.08
C THR A 7 -5.36 -30.05 -5.16
N PRO A 8 -4.24 -30.55 -5.68
CA PRO A 8 -3.03 -29.75 -5.89
C PRO A 8 -3.29 -28.48 -6.73
N SER A 9 -4.12 -28.58 -7.77
CA SER A 9 -4.51 -27.44 -8.60
C SER A 9 -5.28 -26.37 -7.83
N LEU A 10 -6.15 -26.77 -6.89
CA LEU A 10 -6.86 -25.84 -6.02
C LEU A 10 -5.89 -25.11 -5.07
N VAL A 11 -4.94 -25.84 -4.47
CA VAL A 11 -3.90 -25.25 -3.62
C VAL A 11 -3.11 -24.21 -4.41
N PHE A 12 -2.65 -24.57 -5.61
CA PHE A 12 -1.91 -23.65 -6.48
C PHE A 12 -2.70 -22.37 -6.81
N ALA A 13 -3.96 -22.51 -7.25
CA ALA A 13 -4.80 -21.37 -7.61
C ALA A 13 -5.02 -20.41 -6.44
N VAL A 14 -5.30 -20.95 -5.25
CA VAL A 14 -5.50 -20.12 -4.04
C VAL A 14 -4.19 -19.47 -3.60
N THR A 15 -3.07 -20.20 -3.59
CA THR A 15 -1.76 -19.62 -3.23
C THR A 15 -1.42 -18.44 -4.14
N VAL A 16 -1.57 -18.59 -5.45
CA VAL A 16 -1.31 -17.51 -6.40
C VAL A 16 -2.27 -16.32 -6.17
N ALA A 17 -3.56 -16.58 -5.96
CA ALA A 17 -4.52 -15.51 -5.66
C ALA A 17 -4.17 -14.74 -4.37
N THR A 18 -3.69 -15.42 -3.33
CA THR A 18 -3.31 -14.80 -2.06
C THR A 18 -2.02 -13.97 -2.12
N ILE A 19 -1.23 -14.03 -3.20
CA ILE A 19 -0.09 -13.11 -3.40
C ILE A 19 -0.57 -11.66 -3.37
N GLY A 20 -1.78 -11.37 -3.89
CA GLY A 20 -2.38 -10.04 -3.79
C GLY A 20 -2.62 -9.60 -2.35
N SER A 21 -3.11 -10.50 -1.49
CA SER A 21 -3.29 -10.24 -0.05
C SER A 21 -1.96 -10.02 0.67
N PHE A 22 -0.92 -10.79 0.30
CA PHE A 22 0.43 -10.57 0.80
C PHE A 22 0.96 -9.18 0.40
N GLN A 23 0.80 -8.79 -0.86
CA GLN A 23 1.21 -7.48 -1.36
C GLN A 23 0.49 -6.33 -0.63
N PHE A 24 -0.81 -6.50 -0.33
CA PHE A 24 -1.57 -5.55 0.48
C PHE A 24 -0.97 -5.41 1.89
N GLY A 25 -0.71 -6.54 2.58
CA GLY A 25 -0.09 -6.53 3.90
C GLY A 25 1.31 -5.92 3.90
N TYR A 26 2.14 -6.25 2.91
CA TYR A 26 3.49 -5.70 2.76
C TYR A 26 3.46 -4.18 2.59
N ASN A 27 2.69 -3.65 1.64
CA ASN A 27 2.59 -2.20 1.42
C ASN A 27 2.01 -1.46 2.63
N THR A 28 1.12 -2.10 3.40
CA THR A 28 0.60 -1.54 4.65
C THR A 28 1.68 -1.45 5.73
N GLY A 29 2.53 -2.47 5.84
CA GLY A 29 3.51 -2.59 6.92
C GLY A 29 4.85 -1.90 6.66
N VAL A 30 5.32 -1.89 5.41
CA VAL A 30 6.69 -1.50 5.05
C VAL A 30 7.01 -0.04 5.37
N ILE A 31 6.01 0.84 5.36
CA ILE A 31 6.19 2.28 5.57
C ILE A 31 6.53 2.64 7.02
N ASN A 32 6.22 1.77 7.99
CA ASN A 32 6.36 2.08 9.42
C ASN A 32 7.80 1.97 9.93
N ALA A 33 8.55 0.94 9.51
CA ALA A 33 9.90 0.71 10.00
C ALA A 33 10.92 1.80 9.60
N PRO A 34 10.93 2.33 8.35
CA PRO A 34 11.84 3.38 7.94
C PRO A 34 11.29 4.80 8.16
N GLU A 35 10.30 4.99 9.04
CA GLU A 35 9.65 6.31 9.25
C GLU A 35 10.67 7.44 9.50
N THR A 36 11.62 7.23 10.42
CA THR A 36 12.64 8.23 10.75
C THR A 36 13.51 8.56 9.54
N ILE A 37 14.00 7.55 8.84
CA ILE A 37 14.88 7.71 7.67
C ILE A 37 14.17 8.48 6.56
N LEU A 38 12.88 8.21 6.34
CA LEU A 38 12.08 8.89 5.32
C LEU A 38 11.72 10.33 5.71
N LYS A 39 11.45 10.60 6.99
CA LYS A 39 11.27 11.99 7.49
C LYS A 39 12.56 12.80 7.38
N ASP A 40 13.71 12.21 7.67
CA ASP A 40 15.01 12.86 7.51
C ASP A 40 15.28 13.18 6.03
N PHE A 41 14.94 12.25 5.12
CA PHE A 41 15.02 12.49 3.68
C PHE A 41 14.10 13.65 3.24
N LEU A 42 12.87 13.72 3.74
CA LEU A 42 11.95 14.83 3.48
C LEU A 42 12.53 16.16 3.99
N ASN A 43 13.09 16.16 5.20
CA ASN A 43 13.72 17.35 5.78
C ASN A 43 14.88 17.84 4.92
N TYR A 44 15.82 16.95 4.62
CA TYR A 44 16.98 17.26 3.77
C TYR A 44 16.56 17.81 2.40
N THR A 45 15.58 17.15 1.77
CA THR A 45 15.10 17.57 0.45
C THR A 45 14.42 18.94 0.49
N LEU A 46 13.73 19.28 1.57
CA LEU A 46 13.08 20.59 1.73
C LEU A 46 14.09 21.69 2.05
N GLU A 47 15.07 21.42 2.91
CA GLU A 47 16.17 22.34 3.21
C GLU A 47 16.97 22.73 1.96
N GLU A 48 17.18 21.81 1.01
CA GLU A 48 17.84 22.13 -0.27
C GLU A 48 16.99 23.03 -1.20
N ARG A 49 15.67 23.09 -0.99
CA ARG A 49 14.72 23.71 -1.94
C ARG A 49 14.10 24.99 -1.41
N LEU A 50 13.98 25.14 -0.11
CA LEU A 50 13.47 26.33 0.55
C LEU A 50 14.63 27.21 1.01
N GLU A 51 14.40 28.52 1.02
CA GLU A 51 15.34 29.49 1.59
C GLU A 51 15.34 29.45 3.13
N ASP A 52 14.23 29.02 3.73
CA ASP A 52 14.03 28.89 5.17
C ASP A 52 13.91 27.41 5.60
N LEU A 53 14.24 27.13 6.87
CA LEU A 53 14.09 25.79 7.43
C LEU A 53 12.62 25.32 7.39
N PRO A 54 12.35 24.07 6.96
CA PRO A 54 11.00 23.52 6.97
C PRO A 54 10.47 23.39 8.40
N SER A 55 9.20 23.76 8.60
CA SER A 55 8.56 23.61 9.91
C SER A 55 8.25 22.14 10.23
N GLU A 56 8.33 21.76 11.51
CA GLU A 56 7.96 20.40 11.97
C GLU A 56 6.50 20.04 11.61
N GLY A 57 5.61 21.03 11.59
CA GLY A 57 4.22 20.86 11.17
C GLY A 57 4.09 20.47 9.70
N LEU A 58 4.88 21.08 8.82
CA LEU A 58 4.92 20.73 7.40
C LEU A 58 5.47 19.32 7.18
N LEU A 59 6.57 18.97 7.86
CA LEU A 59 7.16 17.62 7.80
C LEU A 59 6.17 16.55 8.26
N THR A 60 5.47 16.80 9.36
CA THR A 60 4.44 15.88 9.88
C THR A 60 3.27 15.75 8.90
N ALA A 61 2.82 16.85 8.29
CA ALA A 61 1.75 16.84 7.31
C ALA A 61 2.14 16.07 6.03
N LEU A 62 3.36 16.27 5.52
CA LEU A 62 3.87 15.55 4.35
C LEU A 62 4.02 14.06 4.62
N TRP A 63 4.58 13.68 5.77
CA TRP A 63 4.65 12.28 6.17
C TRP A 63 3.26 11.65 6.29
N SER A 64 2.33 12.36 6.94
CA SER A 64 0.95 11.91 7.08
C SER A 64 0.28 11.72 5.71
N LEU A 65 0.55 12.62 4.76
CA LEU A 65 0.05 12.50 3.38
C LEU A 65 0.64 11.27 2.68
N CYS A 66 1.95 11.02 2.81
CA CYS A 66 2.61 9.85 2.25
C CYS A 66 1.98 8.53 2.74
N VAL A 67 1.60 8.45 4.02
CA VAL A 67 0.92 7.27 4.58
C VAL A 67 -0.55 7.23 4.16
N ALA A 68 -1.28 8.34 4.25
CA ALA A 68 -2.72 8.38 4.04
C ALA A 68 -3.13 8.16 2.57
N ILE A 69 -2.30 8.56 1.61
CA ILE A 69 -2.63 8.42 0.18
C ILE A 69 -2.79 6.95 -0.24
N PHE A 70 -2.13 6.01 0.45
CA PHE A 70 -2.33 4.57 0.25
C PHE A 70 -3.79 4.17 0.50
N SER A 71 -4.38 4.64 1.60
CA SER A 71 -5.78 4.37 1.94
C SER A 71 -6.76 5.00 0.94
N VAL A 72 -6.47 6.22 0.46
CA VAL A 72 -7.26 6.88 -0.59
C VAL A 72 -7.25 6.05 -1.87
N GLY A 73 -6.07 5.58 -2.30
CA GLY A 73 -5.93 4.67 -3.44
C GLY A 73 -6.68 3.36 -3.22
N GLY A 74 -6.63 2.79 -2.01
CA GLY A 74 -7.37 1.60 -1.64
C GLY A 74 -8.89 1.76 -1.76
N MET A 75 -9.44 2.91 -1.34
CA MET A 75 -10.86 3.22 -1.51
C MET A 75 -11.26 3.27 -2.99
N ILE A 76 -10.52 4.02 -3.82
CA ILE A 76 -10.78 4.13 -5.26
C ILE A 76 -10.66 2.76 -5.95
N GLY A 77 -9.62 2.00 -5.61
CA GLY A 77 -9.38 0.66 -6.15
C GLY A 77 -10.51 -0.31 -5.78
N SER A 78 -10.92 -0.35 -4.51
CA SER A 78 -12.01 -1.22 -4.03
C SER A 78 -13.35 -0.89 -4.69
N PHE A 79 -13.65 0.39 -4.88
CA PHE A 79 -14.85 0.85 -5.60
C PHE A 79 -14.82 0.41 -7.07
N SER A 80 -13.63 0.33 -7.67
CA SER A 80 -13.45 0.00 -9.09
C SER A 80 -13.47 -1.50 -9.38
N VAL A 81 -13.38 -2.39 -8.38
CA VAL A 81 -13.28 -3.86 -8.55
C VAL A 81 -14.38 -4.40 -9.47
N GLY A 82 -15.63 -3.95 -9.28
CA GLY A 82 -16.78 -4.38 -10.08
C GLY A 82 -16.63 -4.08 -11.58
N LEU A 83 -15.94 -3.00 -11.95
CA LEU A 83 -15.71 -2.65 -13.36
C LEU A 83 -14.75 -3.64 -14.03
N PHE A 84 -13.75 -4.13 -13.29
CA PHE A 84 -12.73 -5.03 -13.82
C PHE A 84 -13.21 -6.48 -13.85
N VAL A 85 -13.72 -7.00 -12.73
CA VAL A 85 -14.12 -8.43 -12.64
C VAL A 85 -15.26 -8.77 -13.60
N ASN A 86 -16.23 -7.86 -13.79
CA ASN A 86 -17.34 -8.10 -14.71
C ASN A 86 -16.95 -7.96 -16.19
N ARG A 87 -15.84 -7.27 -16.50
CA ARG A 87 -15.39 -7.03 -17.88
C ARG A 87 -14.31 -8.01 -18.32
N PHE A 88 -13.42 -8.41 -17.43
CA PHE A 88 -12.22 -9.18 -17.76
C PHE A 88 -12.15 -10.56 -17.11
N GLY A 89 -13.03 -10.85 -16.14
CA GLY A 89 -12.93 -12.01 -15.27
C GLY A 89 -12.25 -11.67 -13.96
#